data_AF-A0A6G1FT73-F1
#
_entry.id   AF-A0A6G1FT73-F1
#
_cell.length_a   1.000
_cell.length_b   1.000
_cell.length_c   1.000
_cell.angle_alpha   90.00
_cell.angle_beta   90.00
_cell.angle_gamma   90.00
#
_symmetry.space_group_name_H-M   'P 1'
#
loop_
_entity.id
_entity.type
_entity.pdbx_description
1 polymer ?
#
loop_
_entity_poly.entity_id
_entity_poly.type
_entity_poly.pdbx_seq_one_letter_code
_entity_poly.pdbx_strand_id
1 'polypeptide(L)' 'MCYQVVERFAACYCLYHKHSIDPCSAYGQRGHLVQEKTVLVGHACPAHSSY' A
#
# COMPACT_ATOMS: atom_id res chain seq x y z
N MET A 1 -7.29 -13.56 -6.16
CA MET A 1 -7.36 -12.61 -5.04
C MET A 1 -6.85 -11.28 -5.55
N CYS A 2 -7.55 -10.17 -5.28
CA CYS A 2 -7.06 -8.85 -5.67
C CYS A 2 -6.06 -8.36 -4.63
N TYR A 3 -4.92 -7.85 -5.09
CA TYR A 3 -3.93 -7.26 -4.22
C TYR A 3 -3.79 -5.78 -4.52
N GLN A 4 -3.53 -5.00 -3.47
CA GLN A 4 -3.14 -3.60 -3.61
C GLN A 4 -1.82 -3.38 -2.89
N VAL A 5 -0.77 -3.05 -3.64
CA VAL A 5 0.52 -2.74 -3.04
C VAL A 5 0.47 -1.32 -2.49
N VAL A 6 0.84 -1.18 -1.22
CA VAL A 6 0.92 0.11 -0.54
C VAL A 6 2.34 0.27 -0.01
N GLU A 7 3.06 1.24 -0.54
CA GLU A 7 4.42 1.56 -0.12
C GLU A 7 4.38 2.57 1.03
N ARG A 8 5.09 2.27 2.11
CA ARG A 8 5.15 3.12 3.32
C ARG A 8 6.57 3.25 3.82
N PHE A 9 6.88 4.34 4.51
CA PHE A 9 8.17 4.53 5.15
C PHE A 9 8.35 3.64 6.39
N ALA A 10 9.55 3.07 6.58
CA ALA A 10 9.78 2.11 7.66
C ALA A 10 9.63 2.69 9.07
N ALA A 11 10.12 3.92 9.31
CA ALA A 11 10.13 4.52 10.65
C ALA A 11 8.78 5.15 11.03
N CYS A 12 8.08 5.77 10.08
CA CYS A 12 6.87 6.55 10.36
C CYS A 12 5.59 6.00 9.71
N TYR A 13 5.68 4.92 8.94
CA TYR A 13 4.56 4.31 8.20
C TYR A 13 3.75 5.26 7.32
N CYS A 14 4.28 6.45 7.03
CA CYS A 14 3.66 7.41 6.12
C CYS A 14 3.52 6.79 4.73
N LEU A 15 2.43 7.12 4.04
CA LEU A 15 2.22 6.65 2.67
C LEU A 15 3.29 7.25 1.76
N TYR A 16 4.05 6.39 1.09
CA TYR A 16 4.93 6.78 -0.01
C TYR A 16 4.19 6.72 -1.33
N HIS A 17 3.58 5.57 -1.62
CA HIS A 17 2.82 5.37 -2.85
C HIS A 17 1.72 4.33 -2.66
N LYS A 18 0.56 4.55 -3.28
CA LYS A 18 -0.55 3.59 -3.32
C LYS A 18 -0.75 3.15 -4.76
N HIS A 19 -0.41 1.90 -5.05
CA HIS A 19 -0.54 1.34 -6.39
C HIS A 19 -2.01 1.06 -6.74
N SER A 20 -2.28 0.94 -8.03
CA SER A 20 -3.55 0.42 -8.52
C SER A 20 -3.78 -1.01 -8.00
N ILE A 21 -5.04 -1.39 -7.87
CA ILE A 21 -5.41 -2.75 -7.51
C ILE A 21 -5.07 -3.66 -8.69
N ASP A 22 -4.42 -4.79 -8.42
CA ASP A 22 -4.26 -5.89 -9.38
C ASP A 22 -5.57 -6.71 -9.38
N PRO A 23 -6.42 -6.58 -10.40
CA PRO A 23 -7.74 -7.16 -10.39
C PRO A 23 -7.67 -8.64 -10.76
N CYS A 24 -8.28 -9.48 -9.93
CA CYS A 24 -8.55 -10.87 -10.29
C CYS A 24 -9.92 -11.00 -10.98
N SER A 25 -10.23 -12.19 -11.50
CA SER A 25 -11.49 -12.48 -12.21
C SER A 25 -12.77 -12.21 -11.41
N ALA A 26 -12.67 -12.14 -10.08
CA ALA A 26 -13.78 -11.83 -9.18
C ALA A 26 -13.82 -10.35 -8.73
N TYR A 27 -12.98 -9.48 -9.32
CA TYR A 27 -12.95 -8.06 -8.98
C TYR A 27 -14.34 -7.41 -9.19
N GLY A 28 -14.80 -6.65 -8.20
CA GLY A 28 -16.13 -6.02 -8.21
C GLY A 28 -17.31 -6.93 -7.84
N GLN A 29 -17.08 -8.23 -7.61
CA GLN A 29 -18.12 -9.13 -7.10
C GLN A 29 -18.45 -8.83 -5.63
N ARG A 30 -19.72 -9.02 -5.26
CA ARG A 30 -20.19 -8.77 -3.89
C ARG A 30 -19.51 -9.76 -2.93
N GLY A 31 -18.90 -9.25 -1.86
CA GLY A 31 -18.13 -10.07 -0.92
C GLY A 31 -16.68 -10.35 -1.36
N HIS A 32 -16.22 -9.80 -2.48
CA HIS A 32 -14.82 -9.86 -2.85
C HIS A 32 -14.00 -8.81 -2.08
N LEU A 33 -12.99 -9.26 -1.33
CA LEU A 33 -12.10 -8.38 -0.56
C LEU A 33 -10.78 -8.17 -1.31
N VAL A 34 -10.33 -6.92 -1.35
CA VAL A 34 -8.99 -6.56 -1.82
C VAL A 34 -8.04 -6.63 -0.64
N GLN A 35 -6.95 -7.37 -0.79
CA GLN A 35 -5.93 -7.48 0.24
C GLN A 35 -4.84 -6.43 0.03
N GLU A 36 -4.65 -5.54 1.00
CA GLU A 36 -3.53 -4.61 0.98
C GLU A 36 -2.23 -5.34 1.36
N LYS A 37 -1.18 -5.11 0.58
CA LYS A 37 0.17 -5.60 0.84
C LYS A 37 1.09 -4.41 1.07
N THR A 38 1.47 -4.21 2.33
CA THR A 38 2.39 -3.14 2.71
C THR A 38 3.81 -3.52 2.35
N VAL A 39 4.50 -2.63 1.64
CA VAL A 39 5.94 -2.71 1.37
C VAL A 39 6.61 -1.53 2.05
N LEU A 40 7.65 -1.79 2.84
CA LEU A 40 8.41 -0.73 3.49
C LEU A 40 9.47 -0.21 2.53
N VAL A 41 9.44 1.10 2.27
CA VAL A 41 10.35 1.79 1.36
C VAL A 41 11.00 2.97 2.06
N GLY A 42 12.33 3.05 2.00
CA GLY A 42 13.09 4.12 2.66
C GLY A 42 12.93 4.14 4.19
N HIS A 43 13.66 5.04 4.84
CA HIS A 43 13.66 5.15 6.30
C HIS A 43 12.53 6.06 6.83
N ALA A 44 12.53 7.34 6.45
CA ALA A 44 11.57 8.34 6.91
C ALA A 44 11.06 9.21 5.74
N CYS A 45 9.82 9.71 5.85
CA CYS A 45 9.27 10.62 4.84
C CYS A 45 9.87 12.02 4.97
N PRO A 46 9.75 12.91 3.95
CA PRO A 46 10.32 14.26 4.00
C PRO A 46 9.89 15.08 5.22
N ALA A 47 8.67 14.89 5.72
CA ALA A 47 8.16 15.57 6.92
C ALA A 47 8.75 15.02 8.24
N HIS A 48 9.21 13.77 8.26
CA HIS A 48 9.78 13.11 9.45
C HIS A 48 11.30 12.89 9.35
N SER A 49 11.92 13.23 8.21
CA SER A 49 13.36 13.15 8.00
C SER A 49 14.10 14.40 8.51
N SER A 50 13.37 15.43 8.91
CA SER A 50 13.89 16.75 9.32
C SER A 50 13.85 16.99 10.83
N TYR A 51 13.74 15.93 11.63
CA TYR A 51 13.76 15.96 13.10
C TYR A 51 14.94 15.14 13.60
#